data_AF-A0A835HDD2-F1
#
_entry.id   AF-A0A835HDD2-F1
#
_cell.length_a   1.000
_cell.length_b   1.000
_cell.length_c   1.000
_cell.angle_alpha   90.00
_cell.angle_beta   90.00
_cell.angle_gamma   90.00
#
_symmetry.space_group_name_H-M   'P 1'
#
loop_
_entity.id
_entity.type
_entity.pdbx_description
1 polymer ?
#
loop_
_entity_poly.entity_id
_entity_poly.type
_entity_poly.pdbx_seq_one_letter_code
_entity_poly.pdbx_strand_id
1 'polypeptide(L)'
;MDKEMKVSKFKRICVFCGSSQGKKSSYQDAAVELGKELSYSQDAHASRVKAVADMHQRKAEMARQSDAFIALPGGYGTLEELLEAITWAQLGIHDKPVGLLNVDGYYNSLLSFIDKAVEEGFISPSARHIIVSAPTAKELVKKLEEYFPRHEGVASKLNWEVEQLGYTPVCDISR
;
A
#
# COMPACT_ATOMS: atom_id res chain seq x y z
N MET A 1 20.13 -28.53 -4.81
CA MET A 1 19.92 -27.38 -5.71
C MET A 1 19.50 -26.25 -4.80
N ASP A 2 20.48 -25.47 -4.37
CA ASP A 2 20.35 -24.52 -3.28
C ASP A 2 19.45 -23.37 -3.71
N LYS A 3 18.29 -23.24 -3.06
CA LYS A 3 17.53 -22.00 -3.11
C LYS A 3 18.32 -20.98 -2.30
N GLU A 4 19.10 -20.16 -2.98
CA GLU A 4 19.67 -18.96 -2.39
C GLU A 4 18.50 -18.14 -1.82
N MET A 5 18.34 -18.17 -0.49
CA MET A 5 17.33 -17.38 0.21
C MET A 5 17.75 -15.92 0.11
N LYS A 6 17.27 -15.24 -0.92
CA LYS A 6 17.44 -13.81 -1.08
C LYS A 6 16.72 -13.13 0.08
N VAL A 7 17.48 -12.45 0.93
CA VAL A 7 16.91 -11.65 2.01
C VAL A 7 16.05 -10.56 1.39
N SER A 8 14.78 -10.48 1.80
CA SER A 8 13.85 -9.50 1.23
C SER A 8 14.32 -8.07 1.53
N LYS A 9 14.15 -7.17 0.56
CA LYS A 9 14.46 -5.75 0.73
C LYS A 9 13.47 -5.03 1.65
N PHE A 10 12.28 -5.61 1.84
CA PHE A 10 11.25 -5.07 2.70
C PHE A 10 11.51 -5.51 4.14
N LYS A 11 11.33 -4.60 5.10
CA LYS A 11 11.36 -4.85 6.55
C LYS A 11 9.98 -4.80 7.18
N ARG A 12 9.05 -4.02 6.60
CA ARG A 12 7.66 -3.94 7.05
C ARG A 12 6.74 -3.76 5.85
N ILE A 13 5.69 -4.58 5.76
CA ILE A 13 4.67 -4.46 4.72
C ILE A 13 3.34 -4.17 5.41
N CYS A 14 2.65 -3.14 4.94
CA CYS A 14 1.28 -2.86 5.36
C CYS A 14 0.32 -3.66 4.49
N VAL A 15 -0.59 -4.39 5.11
CA VAL A 15 -1.60 -5.20 4.43
C VAL A 15 -2.99 -4.64 4.75
N PHE A 16 -3.73 -4.29 3.70
CA PHE A 16 -5.14 -3.89 3.76
C PHE A 16 -6.00 -5.13 3.49
N CYS A 17 -6.70 -5.63 4.51
CA CYS A 17 -7.47 -6.88 4.41
C CYS A 17 -8.95 -6.75 4.75
N GLY A 18 -9.40 -5.55 5.18
CA GLY A 18 -10.78 -5.33 5.60
C GLY A 18 -11.20 -6.19 6.80
N SER A 19 -12.49 -6.15 7.14
CA SER A 19 -13.08 -6.89 8.27
C SER A 19 -13.82 -8.17 7.87
N SER A 20 -14.00 -8.42 6.57
CA SER A 20 -14.77 -9.55 6.04
C SER A 20 -13.87 -10.53 5.31
N GLN A 21 -14.16 -11.82 5.45
CA GLN A 21 -13.44 -12.90 4.77
C GLN A 21 -13.94 -13.15 3.33
N GLY A 22 -14.99 -12.45 2.90
CA GLY A 22 -15.63 -12.68 1.60
C GLY A 22 -16.39 -14.02 1.52
N LYS A 23 -16.84 -14.35 0.30
CA LYS A 23 -17.69 -15.54 0.03
C LYS A 23 -16.92 -16.77 -0.48
N LYS A 24 -15.71 -16.57 -1.01
CA LYS A 24 -14.89 -17.65 -1.57
C LYS A 24 -13.77 -17.99 -0.60
N SER A 25 -13.50 -19.28 -0.40
CA SER A 25 -12.37 -19.73 0.44
C SER A 25 -11.02 -19.25 -0.10
N SER A 26 -10.91 -19.11 -1.43
CA SER A 26 -9.71 -18.61 -2.12
C SER A 26 -9.19 -17.28 -1.57
N TYR A 27 -10.08 -16.40 -1.08
CA TYR A 27 -9.67 -15.12 -0.48
C TYR A 27 -8.98 -15.31 0.88
N GLN A 28 -9.46 -16.24 1.70
CA GLN A 28 -8.84 -16.59 2.98
C GLN A 28 -7.53 -17.34 2.76
N ASP A 29 -7.53 -18.30 1.83
CA ASP A 29 -6.35 -19.08 1.47
C ASP A 29 -5.23 -18.14 0.99
N ALA A 30 -5.55 -17.16 0.16
CA ALA A 30 -4.60 -16.15 -0.30
C ALA A 30 -4.05 -15.27 0.82
N ALA A 31 -4.88 -14.91 1.82
CA ALA A 31 -4.42 -14.17 3.00
C ALA A 31 -3.41 -14.99 3.82
N VAL A 32 -3.69 -16.28 4.01
CA VAL A 32 -2.81 -17.23 4.71
C VAL A 32 -1.51 -17.44 3.93
N GLU A 33 -1.58 -17.62 2.62
CA GLU A 33 -0.41 -17.75 1.75
C GLU A 33 0.46 -16.50 1.76
N LEU A 34 -0.14 -15.32 1.73
CA LEU A 34 0.57 -14.06 1.89
C LEU A 34 1.29 -13.99 3.23
N GLY A 35 0.60 -14.32 4.33
CA GLY A 35 1.22 -14.36 5.66
C GLY A 35 2.42 -15.30 5.73
N LYS A 36 2.35 -16.46 5.07
CA LYS A 36 3.48 -17.40 4.95
C LYS A 36 4.63 -16.79 4.15
N GLU A 37 4.36 -16.26 2.95
CA GLU A 37 5.40 -15.68 2.08
C GLU A 37 6.15 -14.53 2.77
N LEU A 38 5.43 -13.69 3.52
CA LEU A 38 6.00 -12.58 4.28
C LEU A 38 6.80 -13.06 5.50
N SER A 39 6.36 -14.12 6.18
CA SER A 39 7.05 -14.69 7.35
C SER A 39 8.29 -15.50 6.97
N TYR A 40 8.31 -16.15 5.80
CA TYR A 40 9.53 -16.80 5.29
C TYR A 40 10.63 -15.79 4.93
N SER A 41 10.25 -14.53 4.75
CA SER A 41 11.13 -13.44 4.32
C SER A 41 11.65 -12.58 5.47
N GLN A 42 11.12 -12.72 6.69
CA GLN A 42 11.47 -11.91 7.87
C GLN A 42 11.28 -12.66 9.19
N ASP A 43 12.17 -12.43 10.15
CA ASP A 43 11.97 -12.85 11.54
C ASP A 43 10.66 -12.27 12.10
N ALA A 44 9.79 -13.16 12.55
CA ALA A 44 8.42 -12.89 13.01
C ALA A 44 8.31 -11.59 13.83
N HIS A 45 7.74 -10.55 13.23
CA HIS A 45 7.42 -9.31 13.93
C HIS A 45 5.94 -9.23 14.25
N ALA A 46 5.64 -9.15 15.54
CA ALA A 46 4.31 -8.94 16.07
C ALA A 46 3.63 -7.71 15.44
N SER A 47 2.34 -7.81 15.15
CA SER A 47 1.48 -6.68 14.82
C SER A 47 1.54 -5.64 15.95
N ARG A 48 2.24 -4.53 15.73
CA ARG A 48 2.38 -3.46 16.72
C ARG A 48 1.16 -2.54 16.68
N VAL A 49 0.45 -2.45 17.79
CA VAL A 49 -0.66 -1.49 17.95
C VAL A 49 -0.08 -0.18 18.48
N LYS A 50 -0.24 0.92 17.74
CA LYS A 50 0.11 2.28 18.16
C LYS A 50 -1.17 3.11 18.23
N ALA A 51 -1.47 3.66 19.41
CA ALA A 51 -2.55 4.63 19.57
C ALA A 51 -2.14 5.94 18.87
N VAL A 52 -3.09 6.55 18.16
CA VAL A 52 -2.93 7.78 17.38
C VAL A 52 -4.18 8.61 17.55
N ALA A 53 -4.04 9.94 17.48
CA ALA A 53 -5.10 10.88 17.85
C ALA A 53 -6.26 10.87 16.84
N ASP A 54 -5.95 10.61 15.57
CA ASP A 54 -6.94 10.58 14.49
C ASP A 54 -6.57 9.56 13.39
N MET A 55 -7.53 9.29 12.50
CA MET A 55 -7.39 8.33 11.41
C MET A 55 -6.40 8.76 10.33
N HIS A 56 -6.22 10.06 10.09
CA HIS A 56 -5.27 10.55 9.09
C HIS A 56 -3.84 10.35 9.57
N GLN A 57 -3.56 10.66 10.83
CA GLN A 57 -2.29 10.43 11.48
C GLN A 57 -1.97 8.94 11.57
N ARG A 58 -2.99 8.09 11.79
CA ARG A 58 -2.85 6.63 11.73
C ARG A 58 -2.32 6.17 10.39
N LYS A 59 -2.96 6.61 9.30
CA LYS A 59 -2.63 6.19 7.94
C LYS A 59 -1.28 6.76 7.51
N ALA A 60 -0.96 8.00 7.88
CA ALA A 60 0.35 8.60 7.63
C ALA A 60 1.48 7.84 8.34
N GLU A 61 1.28 7.44 9.60
CA GLU A 61 2.28 6.68 10.35
C GLU A 61 2.45 5.25 9.80
N MET A 62 1.34 4.59 9.44
CA MET A 62 1.36 3.29 8.76
C MET A 62 2.15 3.39 7.44
N ALA A 63 1.92 4.44 6.66
CA ALA A 63 2.65 4.65 5.43
C ALA A 63 4.12 4.95 5.66
N ARG A 64 4.49 5.77 6.66
CA ARG A 64 5.90 6.06 6.98
C ARG A 64 6.67 4.82 7.37
N GLN A 65 6.07 3.95 8.17
CA GLN A 65 6.75 2.77 8.69
C GLN A 65 6.83 1.61 7.69
N SER A 66 5.97 1.56 6.69
CA SER A 66 5.93 0.46 5.73
C SER A 66 6.92 0.68 4.59
N ASP A 67 7.44 -0.38 4.00
CA ASP A 67 8.30 -0.34 2.81
C ASP A 67 7.53 -0.69 1.53
N ALA A 68 6.36 -1.32 1.68
CA ALA A 68 5.39 -1.60 0.62
C ALA A 68 3.97 -1.72 1.21
N PHE A 69 2.97 -1.63 0.33
CA PHE A 69 1.56 -1.84 0.65
C PHE A 69 1.00 -3.00 -0.16
N ILE A 70 0.10 -3.79 0.43
CA ILE A 70 -0.61 -4.86 -0.27
C ILE A 70 -2.10 -4.79 0.09
N ALA A 71 -2.99 -4.82 -0.90
CA ALA A 71 -4.41 -5.03 -0.70
C ALA A 71 -4.82 -6.47 -1.03
N LEU A 72 -5.50 -7.11 -0.10
CA LEU A 72 -6.22 -8.37 -0.27
C LEU A 72 -7.68 -8.09 -0.68
N PRO A 73 -8.38 -9.04 -1.33
CA PRO A 73 -9.80 -8.88 -1.66
C PRO A 73 -10.63 -8.37 -0.47
N GLY A 74 -11.31 -7.24 -0.67
CA GLY A 74 -11.97 -6.52 0.42
C GLY A 74 -12.92 -5.44 -0.08
N GLY A 75 -13.79 -4.96 0.81
CA GLY A 75 -14.81 -3.96 0.49
C GLY A 75 -14.31 -2.52 0.50
N TYR A 76 -15.21 -1.57 0.77
CA TYR A 76 -14.89 -0.14 0.72
C TYR A 76 -13.75 0.30 1.63
N GLY A 77 -13.60 -0.29 2.82
CA GLY A 77 -12.47 0.04 3.71
C GLY A 77 -11.12 -0.24 3.06
N THR A 78 -10.96 -1.43 2.48
CA THR A 78 -9.74 -1.80 1.75
C THR A 78 -9.52 -0.92 0.52
N LEU A 79 -10.58 -0.57 -0.20
CA LEU A 79 -10.48 0.31 -1.37
C LEU A 79 -10.08 1.74 -0.99
N GLU A 80 -10.59 2.27 0.12
CA GLU A 80 -10.22 3.59 0.63
C GLU A 80 -8.74 3.64 1.00
N GLU A 81 -8.25 2.66 1.75
CA GLU A 81 -6.84 2.54 2.12
C GLU A 81 -5.93 2.39 0.89
N LEU A 82 -6.35 1.56 -0.07
CA LEU A 82 -5.64 1.34 -1.33
C LEU A 82 -5.52 2.64 -2.16
N LEU A 83 -6.64 3.34 -2.35
CA LEU A 83 -6.67 4.57 -3.15
C LEU A 83 -5.87 5.69 -2.49
N GLU A 84 -5.86 5.78 -1.16
CA GLU A 84 -5.01 6.73 -0.44
C GLU A 84 -3.53 6.46 -0.69
N ALA A 85 -3.08 5.20 -0.57
CA ALA A 85 -1.69 4.82 -0.84
C ALA A 85 -1.28 5.10 -2.30
N ILE A 86 -2.17 4.84 -3.27
CA ILE A 86 -1.93 5.18 -4.69
C ILE A 86 -1.81 6.69 -4.88
N THR A 87 -2.72 7.46 -4.26
CA THR A 87 -2.73 8.92 -4.38
C THR A 87 -1.48 9.55 -3.78
N TRP A 88 -0.99 9.05 -2.64
CA TRP A 88 0.26 9.53 -2.03
C TRP A 88 1.49 9.20 -2.88
N ALA A 89 1.53 8.03 -3.52
CA ALA A 89 2.55 7.75 -4.52
C ALA A 89 2.47 8.73 -5.69
N GLN A 90 1.29 8.93 -6.26
CA GLN A 90 1.09 9.85 -7.38
C GLN A 90 1.49 11.31 -7.04
N LEU A 91 1.25 11.76 -5.81
CA LEU A 91 1.67 13.06 -5.31
C LEU A 91 3.18 13.16 -5.00
N GLY A 92 3.93 12.07 -5.09
CA GLY A 92 5.36 12.02 -4.77
C GLY A 92 5.67 12.02 -3.27
N ILE A 93 4.68 11.72 -2.42
CA ILE A 93 4.87 11.64 -0.97
C ILE A 93 5.67 10.37 -0.60
N HIS A 94 5.59 9.32 -1.43
CA HIS A 94 6.43 8.13 -1.29
C HIS A 94 6.63 7.39 -2.61
N ASP A 95 7.69 6.60 -2.66
CA ASP A 95 8.07 5.77 -3.82
C ASP A 95 7.75 4.28 -3.63
N LYS A 96 7.03 3.93 -2.57
CA LYS A 96 6.78 2.54 -2.14
C LYS A 96 5.81 1.85 -3.11
N PRO A 97 6.03 0.57 -3.45
CA PRO A 97 5.12 -0.13 -4.34
C PRO A 97 3.78 -0.44 -3.65
N VAL A 98 2.71 -0.41 -4.45
CA VAL A 98 1.35 -0.77 -4.02
C VAL A 98 0.91 -2.03 -4.75
N GLY A 99 0.78 -3.13 -4.00
CA GLY A 99 0.45 -4.46 -4.50
C GLY A 99 -1.04 -4.78 -4.41
N LEU A 100 -1.58 -5.45 -5.43
CA LEU A 100 -2.90 -6.09 -5.41
C LEU A 100 -2.74 -7.60 -5.54
N LEU A 101 -3.20 -8.33 -4.52
CA LEU A 101 -3.29 -9.78 -4.60
C LEU A 101 -4.61 -10.16 -5.31
N ASN A 102 -4.54 -10.29 -6.63
CA ASN A 102 -5.70 -10.38 -7.53
C ASN A 102 -6.21 -11.82 -7.69
N VAL A 103 -6.69 -12.39 -6.59
CA VAL A 103 -7.19 -13.77 -6.52
C VAL A 103 -8.51 -13.89 -7.25
N ASP A 104 -8.65 -14.94 -8.07
CA ASP A 104 -9.84 -15.18 -8.90
C ASP A 104 -10.27 -13.98 -9.77
N GLY A 105 -9.33 -13.07 -10.08
CA GLY A 105 -9.63 -11.85 -10.82
C GLY A 105 -10.48 -10.82 -10.07
N TYR A 106 -10.48 -10.85 -8.73
CA TYR A 106 -11.26 -9.94 -7.88
C TYR A 106 -11.11 -8.45 -8.27
N TYR A 107 -9.90 -8.02 -8.59
CA TYR A 107 -9.56 -6.65 -8.96
C TYR A 107 -9.59 -6.37 -10.47
N ASN A 108 -10.01 -7.32 -11.32
CA ASN A 108 -10.00 -7.11 -12.77
C ASN A 108 -10.80 -5.87 -13.18
N SER A 109 -12.02 -5.70 -12.67
CA SER A 109 -12.85 -4.53 -12.98
C SER A 109 -12.23 -3.22 -12.50
N LEU A 110 -11.57 -3.22 -11.35
CA LEU A 110 -10.87 -2.04 -10.83
C LEU A 110 -9.68 -1.69 -11.73
N LEU A 111 -8.87 -2.68 -12.11
CA LEU A 111 -7.73 -2.49 -13.00
C LEU A 111 -8.19 -1.97 -14.37
N SER A 112 -9.25 -2.53 -14.94
CA SER A 112 -9.84 -2.05 -16.19
C SER A 112 -10.39 -0.63 -16.08
N PHE A 113 -10.99 -0.26 -14.94
CA PHE A 113 -11.42 1.12 -14.70
C PHE A 113 -10.23 2.08 -14.66
N ILE A 114 -9.13 1.69 -14.00
CA ILE A 114 -7.90 2.49 -13.94
C ILE A 114 -7.25 2.59 -15.32
N ASP A 115 -7.21 1.50 -16.09
CA ASP A 115 -6.74 1.51 -17.48
C ASP A 115 -7.55 2.50 -18.32
N LYS A 116 -8.89 2.52 -18.14
CA LYS A 116 -9.73 3.50 -18.81
C LYS A 116 -9.42 4.94 -18.39
N ALA A 117 -9.16 5.19 -17.11
CA ALA A 117 -8.76 6.51 -16.63
C ALA A 117 -7.40 6.95 -17.20
N VAL A 118 -6.50 6.01 -17.53
CA VAL A 118 -5.26 6.29 -18.27
C VAL A 118 -5.56 6.65 -19.72
N GLU A 119 -6.39 5.88 -20.41
CA GLU A 119 -6.80 6.15 -21.79
C GLU A 119 -7.45 7.54 -21.94
N GLU A 120 -8.30 7.91 -20.99
CA GLU A 120 -9.00 9.21 -20.97
C GLU A 120 -8.12 10.36 -20.43
N GLY A 121 -6.87 10.09 -20.05
CA GLY A 121 -5.90 11.12 -19.64
C GLY A 121 -6.06 11.64 -18.21
N PHE A 122 -6.89 11.01 -17.37
CA PHE A 122 -7.01 11.35 -15.94
C PHE A 122 -5.83 10.81 -15.11
N ILE A 123 -5.18 9.74 -15.57
CA ILE A 123 -4.01 9.12 -14.94
C ILE A 123 -2.88 9.07 -15.97
N SER A 124 -1.68 9.50 -15.61
CA SER A 124 -0.53 9.38 -16.52
C SER A 124 -0.15 7.91 -16.71
N PRO A 125 0.34 7.51 -17.90
CA PRO A 125 0.84 6.15 -18.13
C PRO A 125 1.90 5.72 -17.11
N SER A 126 2.73 6.66 -16.63
CA SER A 126 3.73 6.39 -15.61
C SER A 126 3.11 6.12 -14.23
N ALA A 127 2.07 6.87 -13.84
CA ALA A 127 1.35 6.65 -12.58
C ALA A 127 0.59 5.31 -12.56
N ARG A 128 0.18 4.78 -13.73
CA ARG A 128 -0.42 3.44 -13.83
C ARG A 128 0.47 2.33 -13.27
N HIS A 129 1.80 2.52 -13.33
CA HIS A 129 2.77 1.56 -12.84
C HIS A 129 2.95 1.58 -11.32
N ILE A 130 2.34 2.52 -10.59
CA ILE A 130 2.29 2.48 -9.11
C ILE A 130 1.68 1.17 -8.62
N ILE A 131 0.66 0.68 -9.34
CA ILE A 131 -0.08 -0.53 -8.98
C ILE A 131 0.60 -1.75 -9.60
N VAL A 132 1.03 -2.67 -8.75
CA VAL A 132 1.56 -3.98 -9.10
C VAL A 132 0.50 -5.03 -8.78
N SER A 133 0.08 -5.85 -9.74
CA SER A 133 -0.87 -6.94 -9.49
C SER A 133 -0.30 -8.30 -9.83
N ALA A 134 -0.72 -9.31 -9.07
CA ALA A 134 -0.45 -10.71 -9.34
C ALA A 134 -1.54 -11.60 -8.73
N PRO A 135 -1.82 -12.78 -9.31
CA PRO A 135 -2.83 -13.71 -8.80
C PRO A 135 -2.39 -14.49 -7.55
N THR A 136 -1.09 -14.57 -7.26
CA THR A 136 -0.54 -15.34 -6.14
C THR A 136 0.39 -14.52 -5.26
N ALA A 137 0.48 -14.86 -3.98
CA ALA A 137 1.30 -14.13 -3.01
C ALA A 137 2.78 -14.12 -3.42
N LYS A 138 3.31 -15.28 -3.81
CA LYS A 138 4.70 -15.45 -4.25
C LYS A 138 5.05 -14.58 -5.46
N GLU A 139 4.19 -14.57 -6.48
CA GLU A 139 4.40 -13.74 -7.65
C GLU A 139 4.30 -12.25 -7.31
N LEU A 140 3.36 -11.87 -6.45
CA LEU A 140 3.20 -10.49 -6.00
C LEU A 140 4.47 -10.01 -5.29
N VAL A 141 4.93 -10.74 -4.26
CA VAL A 141 6.13 -10.39 -3.49
C VAL A 141 7.34 -10.25 -4.40
N LYS A 142 7.55 -11.20 -5.32
CA LYS A 142 8.62 -11.11 -6.32
C LYS A 142 8.53 -9.81 -7.14
N LYS A 143 7.36 -9.49 -7.69
CA LYS A 143 7.17 -8.26 -8.49
C LYS A 143 7.39 -6.99 -7.66
N LEU A 144 6.99 -6.98 -6.38
CA LEU A 144 7.26 -5.86 -5.47
C LEU A 144 8.76 -5.72 -5.21
N GLU A 145 9.49 -6.82 -5.05
CA GLU A 145 10.95 -6.78 -4.88
C GLU A 145 11.67 -6.24 -6.12
N GLU A 146 11.14 -6.51 -7.31
CA GLU A 146 11.65 -6.00 -8.59
C GLU A 146 11.15 -4.59 -8.92
N TYR A 147 10.23 -4.03 -8.12
CA TYR A 147 9.67 -2.71 -8.37
C TYR A 147 10.71 -1.60 -8.20
N PHE A 148 10.69 -0.67 -9.16
CA PHE A 148 11.33 0.64 -9.11
C PHE A 148 10.31 1.71 -9.51
N PRO A 149 10.30 2.88 -8.86
CA PRO A 149 9.37 3.96 -9.16
C PRO A 149 9.58 4.44 -10.60
N ARG A 150 8.49 4.45 -11.39
CA ARG A 150 8.50 4.93 -12.78
C ARG A 150 7.72 6.23 -12.97
N HIS A 151 7.04 6.70 -11.92
CA HIS A 151 6.21 7.88 -11.99
C HIS A 151 7.01 9.13 -11.62
N GLU A 152 6.90 10.18 -12.42
CA GLU A 152 7.28 11.52 -11.98
C GLU A 152 6.13 12.04 -11.13
N GLY A 153 6.43 12.52 -9.91
CA GLY A 153 5.42 13.09 -9.02
C GLY A 153 4.68 14.24 -9.74
N VAL A 154 3.34 14.22 -9.67
CA VAL A 154 2.52 15.23 -10.37
C VAL A 154 2.63 16.60 -9.70
N ALA A 155 3.05 16.63 -8.43
CA ALA A 155 3.50 17.85 -7.80
C ALA A 155 4.86 18.27 -8.39
N SER A 156 4.85 19.28 -9.27
CA SER A 156 6.02 20.13 -9.46
C SER A 156 6.63 20.45 -8.09
N LYS A 157 7.97 20.58 -7.98
CA LYS A 157 8.70 21.07 -6.78
C LYS A 157 8.22 22.48 -6.33
N LEU A 158 6.96 22.60 -5.95
CA LEU A 158 6.41 23.66 -5.14
C LEU A 158 6.66 23.20 -3.72
N ASN A 159 7.57 23.91 -3.06
CA ASN A 159 7.92 23.78 -1.64
C ASN A 159 6.70 23.33 -0.83
N TRP A 160 6.73 22.09 -0.37
CA TRP A 160 5.96 21.73 0.80
C TRP A 160 6.80 22.16 2.01
N GLU A 161 6.72 23.44 2.36
CA GLU A 161 6.99 23.81 3.75
C GLU A 161 5.94 23.06 4.59
N VAL A 162 6.41 22.09 5.36
CA VAL A 162 5.61 21.35 6.35
C VAL A 162 5.34 22.29 7.53
N GLU A 163 4.72 23.44 7.29
CA GLU A 163 4.19 24.34 8.31
C GLU A 163 2.90 24.94 7.74
N GLN A 164 1.89 25.15 8.58
CA GLN A 164 0.52 25.62 8.24
C GLN A 164 -0.57 24.54 8.01
N LEU A 165 -0.57 23.45 8.78
CA LEU A 165 -1.83 22.96 9.33
C LEU A 165 -1.91 23.44 10.78
N GLY A 166 -2.47 24.64 10.93
CA GLY A 166 -2.60 25.33 12.21
C GLY A 166 -3.39 24.53 13.22
N TYR A 167 -2.70 24.11 14.28
CA TYR A 167 -3.29 23.89 15.59
C TYR A 167 -2.36 24.52 16.60
N THR A 168 -2.57 25.80 16.92
CA THR A 168 -1.91 26.43 18.07
C THR A 168 -2.46 25.78 19.35
N PRO A 169 -1.62 25.15 20.18
CA PRO A 169 -2.02 24.86 21.55
C PRO A 169 -1.95 26.18 22.32
N VAL A 170 -3.10 26.72 22.73
CA VAL A 170 -3.11 27.73 23.78
C VAL A 170 -2.82 27.02 25.09
N CYS A 171 -1.54 26.97 25.46
CA CYS A 171 -1.11 26.80 26.83
C CYS A 171 -0.51 28.13 27.28
N ASP A 172 -1.34 28.99 27.86
CA ASP A 172 -0.84 30.03 28.76
C ASP A 172 -0.78 29.43 30.17
N ILE A 173 0.44 29.34 30.70
CA ILE A 173 0.72 29.01 32.09
C ILE A 173 0.78 30.32 32.88
N SER A 174 -0.09 30.39 33.89
CA SER A 174 0.05 31.15 35.15
C SER A 174 0.03 32.68 35.15
N ARG A 175 -1.01 33.22 35.79
CA ARG A 175 -0.89 33.94 37.08
C ARG A 175 -2.11 33.69 37.95
#